data_AF-A0A846P5M9-F1
#
_entry.id   AF-A0A846P5M9-F1
#
_cell.length_a   1.000
_cell.length_b   1.000
_cell.length_c   1.000
_cell.angle_alpha   90.00
_cell.angle_beta   90.00
_cell.angle_gamma   90.00
#
_symmetry.space_group_name_H-M   'P 1'
#
loop_
_entity.id
_entity.type
_entity.pdbx_description
1 polymer ?
#
loop_
_entity_poly.entity_id
_entity_poly.type
_entity_poly.pdbx_seq_one_letter_code
_entity_poly.pdbx_strand_id
1 'polypeptide(L)' 'MSWDGRDQNGDKVSSGVYFIKLESGGQTQSRKIVLLK' A
#
# COMPACT_ATOMS: atom_id res chain seq x y z
N MET A 1 -4.16 9.86 2.92
CA MET A 1 -3.93 8.85 1.86
C MET A 1 -4.46 7.51 2.33
N SER A 2 -5.50 7.01 1.68
CA SER A 2 -6.07 5.67 1.84
C SER A 2 -5.76 4.89 0.57
N TRP A 3 -5.38 3.61 0.71
CA TRP A 3 -5.28 2.67 -0.41
C TRP A 3 -6.56 1.85 -0.48
N ASP A 4 -7.05 1.60 -1.69
CA ASP A 4 -8.32 0.94 -1.98
C ASP A 4 -8.21 -0.59 -2.09
N GLY A 5 -7.02 -1.14 -1.87
CA GLY A 5 -6.77 -2.58 -1.91
C GLY A 5 -6.73 -3.15 -3.31
N ARG A 6 -6.37 -2.35 -4.32
CA ARG A 6 -6.19 -2.81 -5.71
C ARG A 6 -4.72 -2.86 -6.11
N ASP A 7 -4.40 -3.84 -6.94
CA ASP A 7 -3.10 -3.94 -7.60
C ASP A 7 -3.04 -3.07 -8.88
N GLN A 8 -1.94 -3.19 -9.62
CA GLN A 8 -1.70 -2.45 -10.87
C GLN A 8 -2.65 -2.80 -12.02
N ASN A 9 -3.28 -3.98 -11.99
CA ASN A 9 -4.28 -4.40 -12.97
C ASN A 9 -5.69 -3.92 -12.58
N GLY A 10 -5.83 -3.34 -11.39
CA GLY A 10 -7.11 -2.96 -10.80
C GLY A 10 -7.77 -4.11 -10.05
N ASP A 11 -7.11 -5.25 -9.85
CA ASP A 11 -7.66 -6.41 -9.16
C ASP A 11 -7.60 -6.24 -7.65
N LYS A 12 -8.65 -6.71 -6.95
CA LYS A 12 -8.67 -6.69 -5.48
C LYS A 12 -7.67 -7.70 -4.94
N VAL A 13 -6.79 -7.22 -4.06
CA VAL A 13 -5.84 -8.10 -3.38
C VAL A 13 -6.46 -8.77 -2.15
N SER A 14 -5.79 -9.80 -1.65
CA SER A 14 -6.23 -10.54 -0.47
C SER A 14 -6.10 -9.71 0.81
N SER A 15 -6.90 -10.01 1.83
CA SER A 15 -6.70 -9.47 3.17
C SER A 15 -5.28 -9.80 3.66
N GLY A 16 -4.61 -8.83 4.27
CA GLY A 16 -3.20 -8.99 4.62
C GLY A 16 -2.54 -7.69 5.07
N VAL A 17 -1.24 -7.80 5.32
CA VAL A 17 -0.39 -6.67 5.69
C VAL A 17 0.41 -6.24 4.47
N TYR A 18 0.33 -4.95 4.14
CA TYR A 18 1.00 -4.35 3.00
C TYR A 18 1.91 -3.22 3.47
N PHE A 19 3.05 -3.04 2.81
CA PHE A 19 3.98 -1.95 3.06
C PHE A 19 4.05 -1.05 1.84
N ILE A 20 3.83 0.25 2.04
CA ILE A 20 4.06 1.28 1.03
C ILE A 20 5.38 1.96 1.35
N LYS A 21 6.23 2.08 0.35
CA LYS A 21 7.46 2.89 0.39
C LYS A 21 7.29 4.08 -0.55
N LEU A 22 7.47 5.29 -0.03
CA LEU A 22 7.48 6.53 -0.80
C LEU A 22 8.90 7.10 -0.77
N GLU A 23 9.44 7.43 -1.94
CA GLU A 23 10.75 8.03 -2.09
C GLU A 23 10.61 9.38 -2.78
N SER A 24 11.17 10.44 -2.20
CA SER A 24 11.19 11.78 -2.79
C SER A 24 12.31 12.62 -2.22
N GLY A 25 13.11 13.26 -3.08
CA GLY A 25 14.14 14.22 -2.66
C GLY A 25 15.16 13.67 -1.64
N GLY A 26 15.50 12.38 -1.73
CA GLY A 26 16.41 11.70 -0.78
C GLY A 26 15.75 11.24 0.53
N GLN A 27 14.46 11.53 0.73
CA GLN A 27 13.70 11.03 1.87
C GLN A 27 12.95 9.76 1.50
N THR A 28 12.94 8.81 2.43
CA THR A 28 12.16 7.57 2.32
C THR A 28 11.13 7.52 3.46
N GLN A 29 9.87 7.35 3.11
CA GLN A 29 8.80 7.12 4.07
C GLN A 29 8.22 5.72 3.87
N SER A 30 8.05 4.98 4.96
CA SER A 30 7.44 3.64 4.95
C SER A 30 6.13 3.66 5.72
N ARG A 31 5.08 3.03 5.20
CA ARG A 31 3.78 2.92 5.86
C ARG A 31 3.24 1.50 5.79
N LYS A 32 2.85 0.96 6.95
CA LYS A 32 2.14 -0.30 7.07
C LYS A 32 0.64 -0.08 6.88
N ILE A 33 0.01 -0.91 6.07
CA ILE A 33 -1.43 -0.95 5.84
C ILE A 33 -1.93 -2.35 6.17
N VAL A 34 -3.07 -2.42 6.86
CA VAL A 34 -3.75 -3.68 7.14
C VAL A 34 -5.05 -3.66 6.35
N LEU A 35 -5.19 -4.61 5.44
CA LEU A 35 -6.43 -4.83 4.71
C LEU A 35 -7.20 -5.95 5.39
N LEU A 36 -8.29 -5.58 6.05
CA LEU A 36 -9.26 -6.52 6.62
C LEU A 36 -10.40 -6.71 5.61
N LYS A 37 -11.00 -7.90 5.60
CA LYS A 37 -12.16 -8.23 4.75
C LYS A 37 -13.44 -7.66 5.35
#